data_AF-A0A7G2U6C6-F1
#
_entry.id   AF-A0A7G2U6C6-F1
#
_cell.length_a   1.000
_cell.length_b   1.000
_cell.length_c   1.000
_cell.angle_alpha   90.00
_cell.angle_beta   90.00
_cell.angle_gamma   90.00
#
_symmetry.space_group_name_H-M   'P 1'
#
loop_
_entity.id
_entity.type
_entity.pdbx_description
1 polymer ?
#
loop_
_entity_poly.entity_id
_entity_poly.type
_entity_poly.pdbx_seq_one_letter_code
_entity_poly.pdbx_strand_id
1 'polypeptide(L)' 'MDTKTWGEIEARALAALRGGGRVLIHCRAGRGRSGMIALRLMIAGGERPVAALKRLRAVQPEAVETPGQMNWATGKHG' A
#
# COMPACT_ATOMS: atom_id res chain seq x y z
N MET A 1 14.79 16.66 -11.03
CA MET A 1 13.76 16.12 -10.11
C MET A 1 13.99 14.63 -10.01
N ASP A 2 14.20 14.10 -8.80
CA ASP A 2 14.46 12.66 -8.58
C ASP A 2 13.15 11.89 -8.80
N THR A 3 12.90 11.43 -10.03
CA THR A 3 11.69 10.67 -10.39
C THR A 3 11.93 9.20 -10.16
N LYS A 4 12.00 8.79 -8.89
CA LYS A 4 11.99 7.37 -8.55
C LYS A 4 10.72 6.71 -9.08
N THR A 5 10.87 5.57 -9.72
CA THR A 5 9.72 4.78 -10.18
C THR A 5 9.00 4.16 -8.99
N TRP A 6 7.71 3.83 -9.14
CA TRP A 6 6.99 3.10 -8.10
C TRP A 6 7.68 1.75 -7.78
N GLY A 7 8.19 1.05 -8.79
CA GLY A 7 8.88 -0.22 -8.61
C GLY A 7 10.10 -0.11 -7.68
N GLU A 8 10.89 0.95 -7.79
CA GLU A 8 12.02 1.21 -6.90
C GLU A 8 11.58 1.49 -5.46
N ILE A 9 10.51 2.26 -5.28
CA ILE A 9 9.95 2.58 -3.95
C ILE A 9 9.41 1.31 -3.30
N GLU A 10 8.66 0.51 -4.05
CA GLU A 10 8.08 -0.76 -3.62
C GLU A 10 9.18 -1.75 -3.21
N ALA A 11 10.22 -1.91 -4.04
CA ALA A 11 11.36 -2.78 -3.75
C ALA A 11 12.09 -2.36 -2.45
N ARG A 12 12.34 -1.07 -2.26
CA ARG A 12 13.00 -0.54 -1.04
C ARG A 12 12.15 -0.74 0.21
N ALA A 13 10.85 -0.48 0.12
CA ALA A 13 9.93 -0.67 1.24
C ALA A 13 9.83 -2.16 1.63
N LEU A 14 9.70 -3.05 0.64
CA LEU A 14 9.67 -4.49 0.88
C LEU A 14 10.99 -5.01 1.45
N ALA A 15 12.14 -4.53 0.98
CA ALA A 15 13.44 -4.88 1.55
C ALA A 15 13.54 -4.48 3.03
N ALA A 16 13.11 -3.26 3.38
CA ALA A 16 13.07 -2.81 4.76
C ALA A 16 12.16 -3.69 5.63
N LEU A 17 10.94 -4.00 5.16
CA LEU A 17 9.99 -4.84 5.90
C LEU A 17 10.49 -6.29 6.08
N ARG A 18 11.07 -6.88 5.03
CA ARG A 18 11.64 -8.25 5.07
C ARG A 18 12.85 -8.34 5.98
N GLY A 19 13.63 -7.27 6.08
CA GLY A 19 14.76 -7.17 7.01
C GLY A 19 14.39 -6.89 8.46
N GLY A 20 13.11 -6.93 8.84
CA GLY A 20 12.64 -6.62 10.20
C GLY A 20 12.55 -5.13 10.52
N GLY A 21 12.79 -4.27 9.53
CA GLY A 21 12.61 -2.82 9.64
C GLY A 21 11.14 -2.39 9.56
N ARG A 22 10.93 -1.06 9.56
CA ARG A 22 9.60 -0.45 9.53
C ARG A 22 9.53 0.63 8.47
N VAL A 23 8.35 0.81 7.87
CA VAL A 23 8.06 1.85 6.87
C VAL A 23 6.91 2.71 7.37
N LEU A 24 7.11 4.03 7.43
CA LEU A 24 6.06 5.01 7.75
C LEU A 24 5.44 5.52 6.46
N ILE A 25 4.11 5.42 6.35
CA ILE A 25 3.33 5.93 5.21
C ILE A 25 2.33 6.94 5.75
N HIS A 26 2.35 8.17 5.25
CA HIS A 26 1.38 9.18 5.65
C HIS A 26 0.82 9.94 4.44
N CYS A 27 -0.36 10.48 4.64
CA CYS A 27 -0.99 11.47 3.78
C CYS A 27 -1.57 12.54 4.71
N ARG A 28 -2.53 13.33 4.25
CA ARG A 28 -3.15 14.34 5.12
C ARG A 28 -3.96 13.71 6.26
N ALA A 29 -4.81 12.72 5.95
CA ALA A 29 -5.74 12.12 6.90
C ALA A 29 -5.44 10.65 7.26
N GLY A 30 -4.45 10.03 6.60
CA GLY A 30 -4.10 8.62 6.80
C GLY A 30 -5.11 7.60 6.25
N ARG A 31 -6.06 8.02 5.40
CA ARG A 31 -7.18 7.18 4.92
C ARG A 31 -6.97 6.66 3.49
N GLY A 32 -7.09 7.52 2.48
CA GLY A 32 -7.01 7.10 1.07
C GLY A 32 -5.62 6.78 0.56
N ARG A 33 -4.82 7.81 0.24
CA ARG A 33 -3.48 7.62 -0.38
C ARG A 33 -2.55 6.74 0.45
N SER A 34 -2.55 6.91 1.77
CA SER A 34 -1.79 6.05 2.67
C SER A 34 -2.30 4.62 2.67
N GLY A 35 -3.63 4.43 2.77
CA GLY A 35 -4.24 3.10 2.73
C GLY A 35 -4.00 2.40 1.38
N MET A 36 -4.02 3.14 0.28
CA MET A 36 -3.72 2.65 -1.06
C MET A 36 -2.30 2.09 -1.17
N ILE A 37 -1.30 2.85 -0.71
CA ILE A 37 0.11 2.44 -0.70
C ILE A 37 0.30 1.26 0.26
N ALA A 38 -0.27 1.32 1.46
CA ALA A 38 -0.17 0.24 2.44
C ALA A 38 -0.77 -1.07 1.89
N LEU A 39 -1.96 -1.02 1.30
CA LEU A 39 -2.60 -2.17 0.68
C LEU A 39 -1.73 -2.76 -0.43
N ARG A 40 -1.16 -1.91 -1.30
CA ARG A 40 -0.29 -2.37 -2.37
C ARG A 40 0.96 -3.09 -1.85
N LEU A 41 1.59 -2.56 -0.81
CA LEU A 41 2.75 -3.20 -0.17
C LEU A 41 2.40 -4.53 0.51
N MET A 42 1.22 -4.64 1.13
CA MET A 42 0.74 -5.91 1.69
C MET A 42 0.56 -6.97 0.60
N ILE A 43 -0.02 -6.58 -0.55
CA ILE A 43 -0.20 -7.47 -1.71
C ILE A 43 1.16 -7.88 -2.30
N ALA A 44 2.05 -6.92 -2.54
CA ALA A 44 3.40 -7.19 -3.05
C ALA A 44 4.26 -8.00 -2.06
N GLY A 45 3.93 -7.95 -0.76
CA GLY A 45 4.48 -8.78 0.29
C GLY A 45 3.94 -10.22 0.31
N GLY A 46 2.93 -10.54 -0.50
CA GLY A 46 2.36 -11.88 -0.66
C GLY A 46 0.95 -12.08 -0.08
N GLU A 47 0.34 -11.05 0.52
CA GLU A 47 -1.04 -11.17 1.00
C GLU A 47 -2.05 -11.16 -0.16
N ARG A 48 -3.08 -12.01 -0.08
CA ARG A 48 -4.20 -11.97 -1.05
C ARG A 48 -4.96 -10.63 -0.91
N PRO A 49 -5.36 -9.96 -2.02
CA PRO A 49 -5.95 -8.62 -1.97
C PRO A 49 -7.12 -8.45 -0.99
N VAL A 50 -8.07 -9.40 -0.97
CA VAL A 50 -9.23 -9.35 -0.08
C VAL A 50 -8.82 -9.48 1.40
N ALA A 51 -7.87 -10.37 1.69
CA ALA A 51 -7.36 -10.56 3.05
C ALA A 51 -6.57 -9.34 3.52
N ALA A 52 -5.72 -8.80 2.64
CA ALA A 52 -4.93 -7.59 2.90
C ALA A 52 -5.82 -6.39 3.21
N LEU A 53 -6.86 -6.15 2.38
CA LEU A 53 -7.82 -5.06 2.61
C LEU A 53 -8.57 -5.24 3.93
N LYS A 54 -9.03 -6.47 4.23
CA LYS A 54 -9.72 -6.76 5.49
C LYS A 54 -8.81 -6.45 6.69
N ARG A 55 -7.55 -6.90 6.65
CA ARG A 55 -6.57 -6.65 7.72
C ARG A 55 -6.24 -5.17 7.86
N LEU A 56 -6.09 -4.46 6.74
CA LEU A 56 -5.87 -3.02 6.74
C LEU A 56 -7.04 -2.25 7.36
N ARG A 57 -8.29 -2.60 6.98
CA ARG A 57 -9.49 -1.95 7.51
C ARG A 57 -9.81 -2.29 8.95
N ALA A 58 -9.27 -3.39 9.48
CA ALA A 58 -9.31 -3.66 10.90
C ALA A 58 -8.49 -2.64 11.72
N VAL A 59 -7.46 -2.03 11.12
CA VAL A 59 -6.61 -1.01 11.76
C VAL A 59 -7.07 0.41 11.42
N GLN A 60 -7.45 0.64 10.16
CA GLN A 60 -7.99 1.92 9.68
C GLN A 60 -9.26 1.67 8.87
N PRO A 61 -10.45 1.75 9.49
CA PRO A 61 -11.73 1.44 8.84
C PRO A 61 -11.97 2.19 7.52
N GLU A 62 -11.44 3.41 7.42
CA GLU A 62 -11.61 4.29 6.25
C GLU A 62 -10.47 4.14 5.22
N ALA A 63 -9.64 3.11 5.32
CA ALA A 63 -8.55 2.88 4.38
C ALA A 63 -9.08 2.54 2.97
N VAL A 64 -8.44 3.13 1.96
CA VAL A 64 -8.81 3.02 0.54
C VAL A 64 -10.23 3.53 0.30
N GLU A 65 -10.30 4.82 -0.04
CA GLU A 65 -11.52 5.63 -0.09
C GLU A 65 -12.24 5.54 -1.45
N THR A 66 -11.52 5.25 -2.54
CA THR A 66 -12.10 5.30 -3.89
C THR A 66 -11.80 4.05 -4.72
N PRO A 67 -12.65 3.73 -5.73
CA PRO A 67 -12.36 2.65 -6.67
C PRO A 67 -11.03 2.82 -7.41
N GLY A 68 -10.64 4.05 -7.76
CA GLY A 68 -9.35 4.33 -8.39
C GLY A 68 -8.16 3.95 -7.51
N GLN A 69 -8.25 4.21 -6.21
CA GLN A 69 -7.24 3.77 -5.24
C GLN A 69 -7.19 2.24 -5.13
N MET A 70 -8.35 1.58 -5.13
CA MET A 70 -8.44 0.11 -5.10
C MET A 70 -7.82 -0.53 -6.34
N ASN A 71 -8.19 -0.04 -7.53
CA ASN A 71 -7.66 -0.53 -8.80
C ASN A 71 -6.14 -0.37 -8.82
N TRP A 72 -5.66 0.77 -8.33
CA TRP A 72 -4.23 1.02 -8.24
C TRP A 72 -3.48 0.11 -7.27
N ALA A 73 -4.02 -0.09 -6.09
CA ALA A 73 -3.40 -0.95 -5.10
C ALA A 73 -3.37 -2.43 -5.54
N THR A 74 -4.39 -2.87 -6.29
CA THR A 74 -4.52 -4.27 -6.74
C THR A 74 -3.89 -4.57 -8.09
N GLY A 75 -3.32 -3.56 -8.77
CA GLY A 75 -2.75 -3.72 -10.11
C GLY A 75 -3.80 -3.99 -11.19
N LYS A 76 -5.08 -3.71 -10.92
CA LYS A 76 -6.17 -3.75 -11.91
C LYS A 76 -6.17 -2.48 -12.77
N HIS A 77 -5.02 -2.22 -13.39
CA HIS A 77 -4.89 -1.18 -14.41
C HIS A 77 -4.98 -1.87 -15.76
N GLY A 78 -5.92 -1.44 -16.59
CA GLY A 78 -5.85 -1.70 -18.03
C GLY A 78 -4.65 -1.00 -18.65
#